data_AF-T1AGA4-F1
#
_entry.id   AF-T1AGA4-F1
#
_cell.length_a   1.000
_cell.length_b   1.000
_cell.length_c   1.000
_cell.angle_alpha   90.00
_cell.angle_beta   90.00
_cell.angle_gamma   90.00
#
_symmetry.space_group_name_H-M   'P 1'
#
loop_
_entity.id
_entity.type
_entity.pdbx_description
1 polymer ?
#
loop_
_entity_poly.entity_id
_entity_poly.type
_entity_poly.pdbx_seq_one_letter_code
_entity_poly.pdbx_strand_id
1 'polypeptide(L)'
;AVSEPAIFMSKHVSSKNVASFTVHSEGNWSAKAELGGNPFSLSMASPIEMLNVLLQMSKLAAPGMEVTFEATHHGPYTRKRSFFAEVGGNEDVIKNPKMAEILAKSLIGSLEMGNNSKRIAVGIGGNHYASRFTKLALQSGYAFAHIMPRYYVEEAEMLDQAFQMSYP
;
A
#
# COMPACT_ATOMS: atom_id res chain seq x y z
N ALA A 1 19.58 15.07 -2.38
CA ALA A 1 18.33 15.35 -3.10
C ALA A 1 17.31 14.31 -2.67
N VAL A 2 16.09 14.71 -2.29
CA VAL A 2 15.02 13.75 -2.02
C VAL A 2 14.60 13.16 -3.36
N SER A 3 14.77 11.86 -3.55
CA SER A 3 14.39 11.20 -4.81
C SER A 3 12.90 10.88 -4.81
N GLU A 4 12.23 11.18 -5.92
CA GLU A 4 10.86 10.76 -6.21
C GLU A 4 10.70 9.23 -6.05
N PRO A 5 9.54 8.76 -5.54
CA PRO A 5 9.33 7.34 -5.33
C PRO A 5 9.09 6.63 -6.67
N ALA A 6 9.43 5.34 -6.73
CA ALA A 6 8.92 4.47 -7.79
C ALA A 6 7.51 4.00 -7.41
N ILE A 7 6.56 4.13 -8.34
CA ILE A 7 5.18 3.69 -8.15
C ILE A 7 4.94 2.48 -9.03
N PHE A 8 4.68 1.34 -8.42
CA PHE A 8 4.37 0.10 -9.15
C PHE A 8 2.86 0.04 -9.42
N MET A 9 2.47 0.32 -10.66
CA MET A 9 1.11 0.06 -11.13
C MET A 9 0.95 -1.42 -11.45
N SER A 10 0.13 -2.11 -10.66
CA SER A 10 0.02 -3.57 -10.71
C SER A 10 -1.43 -4.04 -10.63
N LYS A 11 -1.64 -5.31 -10.93
CA LYS A 11 -2.92 -5.99 -10.74
C LYS A 11 -2.95 -6.65 -9.38
N HIS A 12 -4.05 -6.49 -8.65
CA HIS A 12 -4.32 -7.28 -7.46
C HIS A 12 -5.08 -8.55 -7.83
N VAL A 13 -4.60 -9.72 -7.42
CA VAL A 13 -5.31 -11.01 -7.58
C VAL A 13 -5.72 -11.54 -6.22
N SER A 14 -7.02 -11.75 -6.02
CA SER A 14 -7.58 -12.23 -4.75
C SER A 14 -8.60 -13.33 -4.96
N SER A 15 -8.60 -14.33 -4.07
CA SER A 15 -9.63 -15.37 -4.04
C SER A 15 -10.98 -14.88 -3.52
N LYS A 16 -11.05 -13.67 -2.93
CA LYS A 16 -12.29 -13.10 -2.37
C LYS A 16 -13.22 -12.51 -3.43
N ASN A 17 -12.75 -12.33 -4.67
CA ASN A 17 -13.52 -11.80 -5.79
C ASN A 17 -14.16 -10.42 -5.52
N VAL A 18 -13.49 -9.58 -4.72
CA VAL A 18 -13.97 -8.22 -4.39
C VAL A 18 -13.26 -7.22 -5.30
N ALA A 19 -14.03 -6.40 -6.00
CA ALA A 19 -13.49 -5.31 -6.82
C ALA A 19 -12.82 -4.25 -5.94
N SER A 20 -11.51 -4.03 -6.12
CA SER A 20 -10.76 -3.13 -5.24
C SER A 20 -9.68 -2.31 -5.95
N PHE A 21 -9.46 -1.10 -5.45
CA PHE A 21 -8.19 -0.38 -5.57
C PHE A 21 -7.40 -0.54 -4.27
N THR A 22 -6.11 -0.81 -4.39
CA THR A 22 -5.28 -1.02 -3.22
C THR A 22 -3.95 -0.28 -3.28
N VAL A 23 -3.39 -0.04 -2.10
CA VAL A 23 -2.07 0.57 -1.94
C VAL A 23 -1.31 -0.18 -0.86
N HIS A 24 -0.03 -0.46 -1.04
CA HIS A 24 0.81 -0.99 0.03
C HIS A 24 2.29 -0.81 -0.26
N SER A 25 3.11 -0.88 0.78
CA SER A 25 4.55 -1.10 0.63
C SER A 25 4.87 -2.57 0.49
N GLU A 26 5.96 -2.84 -0.20
CA GLU A 26 6.52 -4.17 -0.40
C GLU A 26 7.54 -4.55 0.68
N GLY A 27 7.67 -5.85 0.94
CA GLY A 27 8.56 -6.39 1.96
C GLY A 27 8.10 -7.75 2.49
N ASN A 28 9.04 -8.52 3.05
CA ASN A 28 8.76 -9.82 3.65
C ASN A 28 9.06 -9.81 5.14
N TRP A 29 8.06 -10.14 5.96
CA TRP A 29 8.14 -10.23 7.42
C TRP A 29 8.73 -11.55 7.94
N SER A 30 9.10 -12.48 7.07
CA SER A 30 9.48 -13.83 7.48
C SER A 30 10.68 -14.36 6.70
N ALA A 31 11.13 -15.56 7.07
CA ALA A 31 12.17 -16.29 6.35
C ALA A 31 11.77 -16.64 4.90
N LYS A 32 10.48 -16.52 4.54
CA LYS A 32 9.96 -16.80 3.20
C LYS A 32 9.83 -15.53 2.37
N ALA A 33 10.27 -15.59 1.12
CA ALA A 33 10.19 -14.53 0.12
C ALA A 33 9.76 -15.09 -1.26
N GLU A 34 8.69 -15.90 -1.26
CA GLU A 34 8.26 -16.71 -2.42
C GLU A 34 7.79 -15.85 -3.61
N LEU A 35 7.34 -14.62 -3.34
CA LEU A 35 6.87 -13.66 -4.35
C LEU A 35 7.89 -12.52 -4.55
N GLY A 36 9.18 -12.82 -4.40
CA GLY A 36 10.30 -11.91 -4.63
C GLY A 36 10.73 -11.11 -3.41
N GLY A 37 11.83 -10.37 -3.58
CA GLY A 37 12.51 -9.66 -2.50
C GLY A 37 13.38 -10.59 -1.66
N ASN A 38 13.77 -10.13 -0.48
CA ASN A 38 14.62 -10.87 0.45
C ASN A 38 13.81 -11.29 1.68
N PRO A 39 14.14 -12.43 2.31
CA PRO A 39 13.63 -12.76 3.65
C PRO A 39 13.92 -11.65 4.66
N PHE A 40 13.03 -11.46 5.63
CA PHE A 40 13.16 -10.48 6.73
C PHE A 40 13.64 -9.09 6.26
N SER A 41 13.07 -8.60 5.16
CA SER A 41 13.49 -7.36 4.54
C SER A 41 12.29 -6.57 4.03
N LEU A 42 12.15 -5.33 4.51
CA LEU A 42 11.15 -4.37 4.06
C LEU A 42 11.78 -3.33 3.13
N SER A 43 11.06 -2.95 2.07
CA SER A 43 11.50 -1.88 1.16
C SER A 43 11.22 -0.50 1.74
N MET A 44 11.89 0.52 1.20
CA MET A 44 11.71 1.88 1.69
C MET A 44 10.33 2.42 1.28
N ALA A 45 9.44 2.61 2.24
CA ALA A 45 8.08 3.06 2.01
C ALA A 45 8.00 4.55 1.65
N SER A 46 6.90 4.94 0.99
CA SER A 46 6.55 6.33 0.66
C SER A 46 5.18 6.70 1.27
N PRO A 47 5.05 6.75 2.61
CA PRO A 47 3.77 6.83 3.32
C PRO A 47 2.90 8.03 2.93
N ILE A 48 3.48 9.21 2.69
CA ILE A 48 2.71 10.40 2.29
C ILE A 48 2.10 10.20 0.91
N GLU A 49 2.90 9.75 -0.05
CA GLU A 49 2.45 9.50 -1.41
C GLU A 49 1.42 8.36 -1.44
N MET A 50 1.61 7.31 -0.65
CA MET A 50 0.63 6.24 -0.46
C MET A 50 -0.71 6.76 0.08
N LEU A 51 -0.69 7.64 1.08
CA LEU A 51 -1.90 8.29 1.60
C LEU A 51 -2.59 9.14 0.53
N ASN A 52 -1.83 9.95 -0.20
CA ASN A 52 -2.37 10.82 -1.25
C ASN A 52 -3.04 9.99 -2.37
N VAL A 53 -2.42 8.89 -2.80
CA VAL A 53 -2.99 7.97 -3.78
C VAL A 53 -4.27 7.33 -3.25
N LEU A 54 -4.27 6.84 -2.00
CA LEU A 54 -5.45 6.23 -1.38
C LEU A 54 -6.62 7.22 -1.30
N LEU A 55 -6.36 8.49 -0.97
CA LEU A 55 -7.38 9.54 -0.94
C LEU A 55 -7.98 9.80 -2.34
N GLN A 56 -7.14 9.83 -3.37
CA GLN A 56 -7.60 10.02 -4.76
C GLN A 56 -8.39 8.81 -5.28
N MET A 57 -7.93 7.60 -5.00
CA MET A 57 -8.69 6.37 -5.28
C MET A 57 -10.05 6.42 -4.60
N SER A 58 -10.11 6.81 -3.32
CA SER A 58 -11.38 6.91 -2.58
C SER A 58 -12.34 7.95 -3.16
N LYS A 59 -11.81 9.01 -3.78
CA LYS A 59 -12.61 10.04 -4.44
C LYS A 59 -13.15 9.59 -5.80
N LEU A 60 -12.37 8.80 -6.54
CA LEU A 60 -12.65 8.43 -7.94
C LEU A 60 -13.26 7.04 -8.10
N ALA A 61 -13.21 6.19 -7.08
CA ALA A 61 -13.74 4.84 -7.11
C ALA A 61 -15.24 4.81 -7.42
N ALA A 62 -15.64 3.85 -8.26
CA ALA A 62 -17.04 3.62 -8.56
C ALA A 62 -17.79 3.05 -7.33
N PRO A 63 -19.11 3.30 -7.20
CA PRO A 63 -19.91 2.69 -6.16
C PRO A 63 -19.74 1.16 -6.11
N GLY A 64 -19.50 0.63 -4.91
CA GLY A 64 -19.30 -0.81 -4.69
C GLY A 64 -17.87 -1.31 -4.85
N MET A 65 -16.91 -0.47 -5.24
CA MET A 65 -15.49 -0.81 -5.19
C MET A 65 -14.91 -0.53 -3.81
N GLU A 66 -14.09 -1.46 -3.32
CA GLU A 66 -13.31 -1.26 -2.11
C GLU A 66 -12.07 -0.42 -2.41
N VAL A 67 -11.74 0.52 -1.52
CA VAL A 67 -10.48 1.26 -1.55
C VAL A 67 -9.79 1.01 -0.23
N THR A 68 -8.64 0.33 -0.25
CA THR A 68 -8.00 -0.09 1.00
C THR A 68 -6.49 -0.18 0.90
N PHE A 69 -5.81 0.09 2.02
CA PHE A 69 -4.46 -0.43 2.17
C PHE A 69 -4.46 -1.96 2.23
N GLU A 70 -3.34 -2.55 1.81
CA GLU A 70 -2.98 -3.92 2.10
C GLU A 70 -1.84 -3.99 3.13
N ALA A 71 -1.68 -5.16 3.74
CA ALA A 71 -0.51 -5.47 4.53
C ALA A 71 0.77 -5.33 3.71
N THR A 72 1.90 -5.05 4.36
CA THR A 72 3.20 -5.11 3.69
C THR A 72 3.51 -6.55 3.33
N HIS A 73 3.74 -6.81 2.04
CA HIS A 73 3.95 -8.16 1.52
C HIS A 73 4.68 -8.14 0.16
N HIS A 74 5.23 -9.30 -0.20
CA HIS A 74 5.94 -9.62 -1.45
C HIS A 74 7.11 -8.68 -1.82
N GLY A 75 7.79 -8.98 -2.91
CA GLY A 75 8.91 -8.18 -3.40
C GLY A 75 8.51 -6.97 -4.24
N PRO A 76 9.48 -6.20 -4.75
CA PRO A 76 10.92 -6.38 -4.59
C PRO A 76 11.42 -5.94 -3.20
N TYR A 77 12.70 -6.19 -2.92
CA TYR A 77 13.43 -5.44 -1.90
C TYR A 77 14.19 -4.29 -2.57
N THR A 78 13.99 -3.05 -2.09
CA THR A 78 14.65 -1.86 -2.64
C THR A 78 14.87 -0.77 -1.59
N ARG A 79 15.96 -0.02 -1.78
CA ARG A 79 16.30 1.18 -0.99
C ARG A 79 15.87 2.48 -1.67
N LYS A 80 15.31 2.42 -2.88
CA LYS A 80 14.57 3.54 -3.46
C LYS A 80 13.19 3.57 -2.79
N ARG A 81 12.66 4.75 -2.47
CA ARG A 81 11.29 4.89 -2.00
C ARG A 81 10.33 4.29 -3.02
N SER A 82 9.41 3.45 -2.59
CA SER A 82 8.43 2.84 -3.47
C SER A 82 7.19 2.33 -2.75
N PHE A 83 6.17 2.06 -3.56
CA PHE A 83 4.96 1.40 -3.15
C PHE A 83 4.22 0.85 -4.37
N PHE A 84 3.28 -0.05 -4.11
CA PHE A 84 2.32 -0.57 -5.08
C PHE A 84 1.03 0.23 -5.02
N ALA A 85 0.50 0.58 -6.19
CA ALA A 85 -0.83 1.13 -6.38
C ALA A 85 -1.54 0.23 -7.39
N GLU A 86 -2.53 -0.52 -6.91
CA GLU A 86 -3.08 -1.62 -7.67
C GLU A 86 -4.58 -1.48 -7.93
N VAL A 87 -5.03 -2.25 -8.91
CA VAL A 87 -6.44 -2.42 -9.25
C VAL A 87 -6.71 -3.89 -9.52
N GLY A 88 -7.80 -4.43 -8.96
CA GLY A 88 -8.16 -5.82 -9.22
C GLY A 88 -9.10 -6.41 -8.19
N GLY A 89 -8.72 -7.59 -7.71
CA GLY A 89 -9.51 -8.41 -6.78
C GLY A 89 -10.61 -9.23 -7.45
N ASN A 90 -11.06 -8.86 -8.66
CA ASN A 90 -11.78 -9.73 -9.58
C ASN A 90 -11.26 -9.58 -11.02
N GLU A 91 -11.50 -10.60 -11.85
CA GLU A 91 -10.95 -10.67 -13.22
C GLU A 91 -11.57 -9.61 -14.16
N ASP A 92 -12.85 -9.29 -13.96
CA ASP A 92 -13.57 -8.29 -14.76
C ASP A 92 -13.00 -6.88 -14.57
N VAL A 93 -12.61 -6.52 -13.34
CA VAL A 93 -11.96 -5.24 -13.01
C VAL A 93 -10.57 -5.18 -13.62
N ILE A 94 -9.79 -6.26 -13.54
CA ILE A 94 -8.44 -6.33 -14.12
C ILE A 94 -8.49 -6.13 -15.63
N LYS A 95 -9.47 -6.73 -16.31
CA LYS A 95 -9.65 -6.61 -17.77
C LYS A 95 -10.31 -5.30 -18.21
N ASN A 96 -10.86 -4.52 -17.30
CA ASN A 96 -11.58 -3.31 -17.63
C ASN A 96 -10.63 -2.11 -17.77
N PRO A 97 -10.41 -1.58 -18.99
CA PRO A 97 -9.50 -0.45 -19.20
C PRO A 97 -9.91 0.82 -18.44
N LYS A 98 -11.21 0.99 -18.14
CA LYS A 98 -11.69 2.12 -17.34
C LYS A 98 -11.17 2.07 -15.90
N MET A 99 -10.92 0.88 -15.36
CA MET A 99 -10.38 0.72 -14.01
C MET A 99 -8.90 1.12 -13.97
N ALA A 100 -8.13 0.73 -15.00
CA ALA A 100 -6.76 1.20 -15.19
C ALA A 100 -6.70 2.73 -15.40
N GLU A 101 -7.67 3.32 -16.12
CA GLU A 101 -7.78 4.78 -16.28
C GLU A 101 -8.04 5.49 -14.93
N ILE A 102 -8.91 4.94 -14.08
CA ILE A 102 -9.16 5.50 -12.74
C ILE A 102 -7.91 5.39 -11.86
N LEU A 103 -7.17 4.29 -11.92
CA LEU A 103 -5.89 4.15 -11.22
C LEU A 103 -4.90 5.23 -11.68
N ALA A 104 -4.72 5.39 -13.00
CA ALA A 104 -3.84 6.41 -13.57
C ALA A 104 -4.25 7.84 -13.16
N LYS A 105 -5.56 8.16 -13.22
CA LYS A 105 -6.09 9.46 -12.77
C LYS A 105 -5.86 9.70 -11.29
N SER A 106 -5.99 8.65 -10.46
CA SER A 106 -5.74 8.74 -9.02
C SER A 106 -4.27 9.07 -8.74
N LEU A 107 -3.35 8.42 -9.47
CA LEU A 107 -1.92 8.71 -9.36
C LEU A 107 -1.61 10.15 -9.78
N ILE A 108 -2.07 10.59 -10.95
CA ILE A 108 -1.83 11.96 -11.44
C ILE A 108 -2.38 12.99 -10.44
N GLY A 109 -3.62 12.82 -9.98
CA GLY A 109 -4.24 13.71 -9.00
C GLY A 109 -3.53 13.71 -7.65
N SER A 110 -2.79 12.64 -7.32
CA SER A 110 -2.01 12.57 -6.07
C SER A 110 -0.69 13.34 -6.14
N LEU A 111 -0.13 13.55 -7.34
CA LEU A 111 1.13 14.27 -7.53
C LEU A 111 0.98 15.77 -7.26
N GLU A 112 -0.22 16.30 -7.46
CA GLU A 112 -0.55 17.71 -7.18
C GLU A 112 -0.82 17.95 -5.68
N MET A 113 -0.89 16.88 -4.88
CA MET A 113 -1.14 16.96 -3.46
C MET A 113 0.15 17.21 -2.69
N GLY A 114 0.13 18.19 -1.79
CA GLY A 114 1.19 18.36 -0.79
C GLY A 114 1.16 17.27 0.29
N ASN A 115 1.81 17.55 1.42
CA ASN A 115 1.73 16.67 2.60
C ASN A 115 0.36 16.80 3.28
N ASN A 116 -0.52 15.81 3.05
CA ASN A 116 -1.83 15.71 3.73
C ASN A 116 -1.79 14.80 4.98
N SER A 117 -0.61 14.28 5.34
CA SER A 117 -0.47 13.44 6.52
C SER A 117 -0.49 14.29 7.79
N LYS A 118 -1.20 13.81 8.81
CA LYS A 118 -1.10 14.30 10.18
C LYS A 118 -0.01 13.56 10.95
N ARG A 119 0.20 12.29 10.62
CA ARG A 119 1.16 11.42 11.28
C ARG A 119 1.58 10.27 10.38
N ILE A 120 2.86 9.96 10.39
CA ILE A 120 3.41 8.74 9.79
C ILE A 120 3.41 7.62 10.83
N ALA A 121 2.99 6.43 10.45
CA ALA A 121 2.83 5.31 11.36
C ALA A 121 3.21 3.95 10.75
N VAL A 122 3.58 3.02 11.63
CA VAL A 122 3.60 1.58 11.35
C VAL A 122 2.34 0.97 11.97
N GLY A 123 1.58 0.22 11.19
CA GLY A 123 0.39 -0.49 11.64
C GLY A 123 0.71 -1.91 12.08
N ILE A 124 0.13 -2.37 13.19
CA ILE A 124 0.34 -3.74 13.71
C ILE A 124 -1.03 -4.40 13.96
N GLY A 125 -1.24 -5.57 13.37
CA GLY A 125 -2.45 -6.37 13.51
C GLY A 125 -3.36 -6.31 12.28
N GLY A 126 -4.60 -6.77 12.46
CA GLY A 126 -5.55 -6.94 11.34
C GLY A 126 -5.24 -8.17 10.49
N ASN A 127 -5.93 -8.26 9.35
CA ASN A 127 -5.68 -9.25 8.30
C ASN A 127 -4.97 -8.57 7.12
N HIS A 128 -4.87 -9.26 5.99
CA HIS A 128 -4.28 -8.72 4.76
C HIS A 128 -4.90 -7.40 4.27
N TYR A 129 -6.23 -7.27 4.38
CA TYR A 129 -6.97 -6.08 3.97
C TYR A 129 -7.14 -5.15 5.18
N ALA A 130 -6.29 -4.14 5.24
CA ALA A 130 -5.98 -3.32 6.40
C ALA A 130 -7.10 -2.32 6.80
N SER A 131 -8.36 -2.73 6.76
CA SER A 131 -9.59 -1.90 6.91
C SER A 131 -9.56 -0.87 8.04
N ARG A 132 -9.06 -1.21 9.24
CA ARG A 132 -8.93 -0.25 10.35
C ARG A 132 -7.90 0.83 10.06
N PHE A 133 -6.77 0.46 9.47
CA PHE A 133 -5.72 1.40 9.07
C PHE A 133 -6.18 2.26 7.89
N THR A 134 -6.87 1.67 6.89
CA THR A 134 -7.54 2.40 5.82
C THR A 134 -8.50 3.46 6.35
N LYS A 135 -9.35 3.10 7.33
CA LYS A 135 -10.28 4.05 7.96
C LYS A 135 -9.53 5.20 8.63
N LEU A 136 -8.48 4.91 9.39
CA LEU A 136 -7.64 5.95 10.04
C LEU A 136 -6.93 6.84 9.02
N ALA A 137 -6.49 6.29 7.90
CA ALA A 137 -5.87 7.04 6.82
C ALA A 137 -6.86 8.03 6.19
N LEU A 138 -8.00 7.52 5.73
CA LEU A 138 -9.02 8.32 5.03
C LEU A 138 -9.69 9.36 5.94
N GLN A 139 -9.92 9.03 7.22
CA GLN A 139 -10.69 9.89 8.13
C GLN A 139 -9.82 10.76 9.03
N SER A 140 -8.59 10.32 9.33
CA SER A 140 -7.73 10.96 10.34
C SER A 140 -6.36 11.36 9.80
N GLY A 141 -6.04 11.11 8.54
CA GLY A 141 -4.78 11.53 7.91
C GLY A 141 -3.55 10.77 8.40
N TYR A 142 -3.72 9.51 8.82
CA TYR A 142 -2.58 8.64 9.12
C TYR A 142 -1.95 8.12 7.83
N ALA A 143 -0.68 8.40 7.63
CA ALA A 143 0.12 7.88 6.52
C ALA A 143 0.86 6.62 6.98
N PHE A 144 0.32 5.45 6.65
CA PHE A 144 0.93 4.18 7.03
C PHE A 144 2.06 3.81 6.08
N ALA A 145 3.26 3.62 6.62
CA ALA A 145 4.42 3.18 5.86
C ALA A 145 4.42 1.66 5.71
N HIS A 146 4.46 0.94 6.83
CA HIS A 146 4.35 -0.51 6.86
C HIS A 146 3.15 -0.95 7.68
N ILE A 147 2.54 -2.06 7.28
CA ILE A 147 1.44 -2.69 8.00
C ILE A 147 1.80 -4.16 8.20
N MET A 148 2.11 -4.52 9.45
CA MET A 148 2.36 -5.90 9.87
C MET A 148 1.01 -6.57 10.19
N PRO A 149 0.56 -7.56 9.42
CA PRO A 149 -0.66 -8.29 9.71
C PRO A 149 -0.49 -9.20 10.93
N ARG A 150 -1.60 -9.59 11.58
CA ARG A 150 -1.58 -10.32 12.86
C ARG A 150 -0.75 -11.62 12.83
N TYR A 151 -0.72 -12.32 11.71
CA TYR A 151 -0.01 -13.60 11.58
C TYR A 151 1.52 -13.45 11.53
N TYR A 152 2.06 -12.22 11.53
CA TYR A 152 3.48 -11.93 11.70
C TYR A 152 3.81 -11.25 13.04
N VAL A 153 2.90 -11.26 14.01
CA VAL A 153 3.12 -10.58 15.31
C VAL A 153 4.31 -11.14 16.10
N GLU A 154 4.65 -12.41 15.90
CA GLU A 154 5.83 -13.03 16.53
C GLU A 154 7.16 -12.46 15.98
N GLU A 155 7.13 -11.83 14.80
CA GLU A 155 8.28 -11.21 14.14
C GLU A 155 8.42 -9.73 14.55
N ALA A 156 8.02 -9.40 15.78
CA ALA A 156 7.97 -8.03 16.31
C ALA A 156 9.35 -7.34 16.32
N GLU A 157 10.45 -8.09 16.31
CA GLU A 157 11.81 -7.55 16.16
C GLU A 157 12.02 -6.78 14.85
N MET A 158 11.23 -7.09 13.81
CA MET A 158 11.28 -6.35 12.54
C MET A 158 10.67 -4.96 12.61
N LEU A 159 10.01 -4.58 13.71
CA LEU A 159 9.40 -3.25 13.83
C LEU A 159 10.45 -2.13 13.77
N ASP A 160 11.65 -2.36 14.30
CA ASP A 160 12.76 -1.40 14.18
C ASP A 160 13.13 -1.17 12.72
N GLN A 161 13.20 -2.24 11.92
CA GLN A 161 13.39 -2.13 10.48
C GLN A 161 12.22 -1.37 9.83
N ALA A 162 10.97 -1.67 10.20
CA ALA A 162 9.80 -0.97 9.66
C ALA A 162 9.86 0.55 9.92
N PHE A 163 10.24 0.97 11.13
CA PHE A 163 10.45 2.39 11.42
C PHE A 163 11.60 2.99 10.60
N GLN A 164 12.73 2.29 10.49
CA GLN A 164 13.88 2.75 9.70
C GLN A 164 13.56 2.86 8.19
N MET A 165 12.66 2.02 7.69
CA MET A 165 12.23 1.99 6.29
C MET A 165 11.02 2.90 5.99
N SER A 166 10.56 3.68 6.98
CA SER A 166 9.48 4.65 6.85
C SER A 166 10.02 6.06 6.54
N TYR A 167 10.18 6.40 5.26
CA TYR A 167 10.67 7.73 4.88
C TYR A 167 9.56 8.79 4.98
N PRO A 168 9.80 9.96 5.59
CA PRO A 168 8.80 11.02 5.68
C PRO A 168 8.48 11.71 4.36
#